data_AF-A0A498J4Y6-F1
#
_entry.id   AF-A0A498J4Y6-F1
#
_cell.length_a   1.000
_cell.length_b   1.000
_cell.length_c   1.000
_cell.angle_alpha   90.00
_cell.angle_beta   90.00
_cell.angle_gamma   90.00
#
_symmetry.space_group_name_H-M   'P 1'
#
loop_
_entity.id
_entity.type
_entity.pdbx_description
1 polymer ?
#
loop_
_entity_poly.entity_id
_entity_poly.type
_entity_poly.pdbx_seq_one_letter_code
_entity_poly.pdbx_strand_id
1 'polypeptide(L)'
;MRNAQSEPAQIPTSFGHELRACLRCRLVKTYDQFREHGCENCPFFEMNDDNERITDCTTPNFNGIISVMDPSRSWAARWLRIAKFVPGCYTLAVSEALSEDMKNICEDAQMQYVPPKRI
;
A
#
# COMPACT_ATOMS: atom_id res chain seq x y z
N MET A 1 -5.43 -4.99 -20.02
CA MET A 1 -5.83 -3.57 -19.92
C MET A 1 -6.87 -3.49 -18.80
N ARG A 2 -6.52 -3.03 -17.60
CA ARG A 2 -7.50 -2.81 -16.51
C ARG A 2 -7.77 -1.31 -16.39
N ASN A 3 -9.06 -0.99 -16.27
CA ASN A 3 -9.72 0.29 -16.50
C ASN A 3 -9.19 1.47 -15.67
N ALA A 4 -9.29 2.66 -16.27
CA ALA A 4 -9.16 3.98 -15.63
C ALA A 4 -10.35 4.34 -14.72
N GLN A 5 -11.00 3.37 -14.07
CA GLN A 5 -12.22 3.54 -13.27
C GLN A 5 -12.21 2.70 -11.98
N SER A 6 -11.05 2.53 -11.35
CA SER A 6 -11.03 2.03 -9.97
C SER A 6 -11.33 3.19 -9.03
N GLU A 7 -12.27 3.00 -8.10
CA GLU A 7 -12.53 3.96 -7.02
C GLU A 7 -11.21 4.37 -6.33
N PRO A 8 -11.01 5.66 -6.01
CA PRO A 8 -9.85 6.12 -5.27
C PRO A 8 -9.75 5.43 -3.91
N ALA A 9 -8.52 5.16 -3.47
CA ALA A 9 -8.28 4.79 -2.09
C ALA A 9 -8.68 5.93 -1.15
N GLN A 10 -9.11 5.58 0.06
CA GLN A 10 -9.46 6.55 1.07
C GLN A 10 -8.26 7.45 1.39
N ILE A 11 -8.48 8.76 1.44
CA ILE A 11 -7.45 9.76 1.78
C ILE A 11 -7.15 9.66 3.28
N PRO A 12 -5.87 9.75 3.71
CA PRO A 12 -5.54 9.82 5.13
C PRO A 12 -6.35 10.90 5.87
N THR A 13 -7.04 10.50 6.94
CA THR A 13 -7.92 11.41 7.71
C THR A 13 -7.16 12.31 8.68
N SER A 14 -5.88 12.04 8.90
CA SER A 14 -5.03 12.79 9.82
C SER A 14 -3.56 12.62 9.43
N PHE A 15 -2.71 13.49 9.99
CA PHE A 15 -1.26 13.51 9.73
C PHE A 15 -0.51 13.31 11.04
N GLY A 16 0.48 12.42 11.06
CA GLY A 16 1.27 12.17 12.24
C GLY A 16 1.69 10.72 12.38
N HIS A 17 1.87 10.28 13.62
CA HIS A 17 2.36 8.95 13.97
C HIS A 17 1.36 7.83 13.69
N GLU A 18 0.07 8.14 13.46
CA GLU A 18 -0.93 7.15 13.06
C GLU A 18 -0.84 6.70 11.59
N LEU A 19 -0.06 7.41 10.76
CA LEU A 19 0.12 7.04 9.36
C LEU A 19 0.95 5.77 9.22
N ARG A 20 0.51 4.91 8.31
CA ARG A 20 1.20 3.67 7.98
C ARG A 20 1.25 3.51 6.46
N ALA A 21 2.32 2.91 5.97
CA ALA A 21 2.47 2.54 4.58
C ALA A 21 2.36 1.02 4.42
N CYS A 22 1.54 0.55 3.48
CA CYS A 22 1.51 -0.85 3.10
C CYS A 22 2.86 -1.29 2.51
N LEU A 23 3.46 -2.33 3.07
CA LEU A 23 4.78 -2.84 2.67
C LEU A 23 4.80 -3.42 1.25
N ARG A 24 3.63 -3.78 0.69
CA ARG A 24 3.51 -4.25 -0.70
C ARG A 24 3.25 -3.13 -1.71
N CYS A 25 2.17 -2.38 -1.52
CA CYS A 25 1.69 -1.45 -2.53
C CYS A 25 2.08 0.01 -2.27
N ARG A 26 2.63 0.31 -1.08
CA ARG A 26 3.03 1.64 -0.60
C ARG A 26 1.89 2.61 -0.34
N LEU A 27 0.63 2.17 -0.38
CA LEU A 27 -0.51 3.00 -0.02
C LEU A 27 -0.38 3.47 1.43
N VAL A 28 -0.65 4.75 1.66
CA VAL A 28 -0.58 5.40 2.97
C VAL A 28 -1.98 5.74 3.43
N LYS A 29 -2.34 5.23 4.62
CA LYS A 29 -3.59 5.48 5.35
C LYS A 29 -3.27 5.52 6.85
N THR A 30 -4.21 5.94 7.69
CA THR A 30 -4.07 5.77 9.14
C THR A 30 -4.25 4.30 9.54
N TYR A 31 -3.77 3.92 10.73
CA TYR A 31 -4.03 2.59 11.29
C TYR A 31 -5.52 2.25 11.31
N ASP A 32 -6.36 3.16 11.80
CA ASP A 32 -7.82 2.94 11.89
C ASP A 32 -8.46 2.76 10.50
N GLN A 33 -7.98 3.48 9.49
CA GLN A 33 -8.47 3.29 8.12
C GLN A 33 -8.07 1.94 7.50
N PHE A 34 -6.91 1.40 7.86
CA PHE A 34 -6.56 0.01 7.49
C PHE A 34 -7.41 -0.99 8.27
N ARG A 35 -7.70 -0.73 9.54
CA ARG A 35 -8.57 -1.57 10.37
C ARG A 35 -10.01 -1.63 9.86
N GLU A 36 -10.55 -0.50 9.40
CA GLU A 36 -11.97 -0.44 9.02
C GLU A 36 -12.22 -0.85 7.57
N HIS A 37 -11.25 -0.58 6.68
CA HIS A 37 -11.46 -0.73 5.23
C HIS A 37 -10.36 -1.52 4.52
N GLY A 38 -9.35 -1.99 5.26
CA GLY A 38 -8.22 -2.71 4.68
C GLY A 38 -7.40 -1.86 3.71
N CYS A 39 -6.67 -2.56 2.83
CA CYS A 39 -5.88 -1.95 1.76
C CYS A 39 -6.55 -2.21 0.41
N GLU A 40 -6.91 -1.14 -0.29
CA GLU A 40 -7.64 -1.16 -1.56
C GLU A 40 -6.84 -1.86 -2.69
N ASN A 41 -5.51 -1.86 -2.60
CA ASN A 41 -4.63 -2.54 -3.57
C ASN A 41 -4.25 -3.97 -3.15
N CYS A 42 -4.50 -4.34 -1.88
CA CYS A 42 -4.10 -5.61 -1.29
C CYS A 42 -5.22 -6.21 -0.43
N PRO A 43 -6.44 -6.43 -0.99
CA PRO A 43 -7.58 -6.95 -0.22
C PRO A 43 -7.34 -8.37 0.31
N PHE A 44 -6.45 -9.14 -0.34
CA PHE A 44 -6.07 -10.49 0.08
C PHE A 44 -5.27 -10.54 1.39
N PHE A 45 -4.84 -9.40 1.94
CA PHE A 45 -4.34 -9.36 3.31
C PHE A 45 -5.46 -9.33 4.35
N GLU A 46 -6.73 -9.07 3.99
CA GLU A 46 -7.89 -9.16 4.90
C GLU A 46 -7.71 -8.39 6.22
N MET A 47 -7.01 -7.24 6.17
CA MET A 47 -6.68 -6.44 7.37
C MET A 47 -7.90 -5.92 8.12
N ASN A 48 -9.05 -5.82 7.45
CA ASN A 48 -10.34 -5.43 8.03
C ASN A 48 -11.01 -6.54 8.84
N ASP A 49 -10.60 -7.79 8.61
CA ASP A 49 -11.12 -8.96 9.31
C ASP A 49 -10.11 -9.46 10.36
N ASP A 50 -8.81 -9.29 10.09
CA ASP A 50 -7.70 -9.65 10.97
C ASP A 50 -6.79 -8.44 11.23
N ASN A 51 -6.98 -7.81 12.39
CA ASN A 51 -6.26 -6.61 12.78
C ASN A 51 -4.77 -6.86 13.07
N GLU A 52 -4.36 -8.09 13.37
CA GLU A 52 -2.95 -8.43 13.59
C GLU A 52 -2.16 -8.27 12.28
N ARG A 53 -2.79 -8.56 11.14
CA ARG A 53 -2.18 -8.39 9.81
C ARG A 53 -1.86 -6.94 9.48
N ILE A 54 -2.50 -5.96 10.13
CA ILE A 54 -2.19 -4.54 9.89
C ILE A 54 -0.72 -4.28 10.26
N THR A 55 -0.27 -4.76 11.42
CA THR A 55 1.12 -4.55 11.86
C THR A 55 2.13 -5.33 11.03
N ASP A 56 1.75 -6.51 10.52
CA ASP A 56 2.65 -7.35 9.72
C ASP A 56 2.78 -6.88 8.27
N CYS A 57 1.76 -6.20 7.75
CA CYS A 57 1.69 -5.78 6.35
C CYS A 57 1.94 -4.28 6.15
N THR A 58 2.04 -3.49 7.22
CA THR A 58 2.21 -2.04 7.15
C THR A 58 3.25 -1.53 8.15
N THR A 59 3.93 -0.43 7.82
CA THR A 59 4.93 0.20 8.70
C THR A 59 4.63 1.68 8.94
N PRO A 60 4.86 2.22 10.15
CA PRO A 60 4.90 3.67 10.36
C PRO A 60 6.22 4.30 9.86
N ASN A 61 7.26 3.49 9.59
CA ASN A 61 8.58 3.96 9.18
C ASN A 61 8.70 4.04 7.66
N PHE A 62 8.21 5.12 7.07
CA PHE A 62 8.31 5.38 5.64
C PHE A 62 8.82 6.80 5.36
N ASN A 63 9.30 7.05 4.15
CA ASN A 63 9.84 8.35 3.76
C ASN A 63 9.03 8.99 2.64
N GLY A 64 8.56 10.21 2.88
CA GLY A 64 7.83 11.03 1.93
C GLY A 64 6.44 10.48 1.57
N ILE A 65 5.58 11.38 1.08
CA ILE A 65 4.25 11.06 0.58
C ILE A 65 4.08 11.68 -0.81
N ILE A 66 3.42 10.96 -1.70
CA ILE A 66 2.95 11.43 -3.00
C ILE A 66 1.47 11.14 -3.17
N SER A 67 0.70 12.14 -3.54
CA SER A 67 -0.71 11.98 -3.90
C SER A 67 -0.83 11.82 -5.41
N VAL A 68 -1.34 10.67 -5.85
CA VAL A 68 -1.43 10.30 -7.26
C VAL A 68 -2.88 10.25 -7.70
N MET A 69 -3.28 11.17 -8.57
CA MET A 69 -4.66 11.28 -9.09
C MET A 69 -4.90 10.38 -10.30
N ASP A 70 -3.91 10.26 -11.20
CA ASP A 70 -3.95 9.33 -12.34
C ASP A 70 -2.65 8.50 -12.40
N PRO A 71 -2.63 7.34 -11.73
CA PRO A 71 -1.46 6.48 -11.68
C PRO A 71 -1.01 5.99 -13.07
N SER A 72 -1.96 5.77 -13.99
CA SER A 72 -1.69 5.22 -15.31
C SER A 72 -0.94 6.18 -16.24
N ARG A 73 -1.17 7.49 -16.08
CA ARG A 73 -0.55 8.55 -16.89
C ARG A 73 0.63 9.24 -16.21
N SER A 74 0.83 9.03 -14.91
CA SER A 74 1.90 9.69 -14.14
C SER A 74 3.27 9.03 -14.36
N TRP A 75 4.27 9.82 -14.78
CA TRP A 75 5.66 9.37 -14.81
C TRP A 75 6.17 8.97 -13.41
N ALA A 76 5.87 9.77 -12.39
CA ALA A 76 6.28 9.48 -11.02
C ALA A 76 5.67 8.16 -10.51
N ALA A 77 4.41 7.88 -10.84
CA ALA A 77 3.77 6.61 -10.49
C ALA A 77 4.44 5.41 -11.17
N ARG A 78 4.84 5.55 -12.44
CA ARG A 78 5.62 4.51 -13.15
C ARG A 78 6.99 4.30 -12.52
N TRP A 79 7.70 5.38 -12.21
CA TRP A 79 9.00 5.33 -11.54
C TRP A 79 8.93 4.59 -10.19
N LEU A 80 7.88 4.86 -9.43
CA LEU A 80 7.63 4.24 -8.12
C LEU A 80 6.97 2.86 -8.20
N ARG A 81 6.69 2.33 -9.40
CA ARG A 81 6.00 1.05 -9.65
C ARG A 81 4.57 0.98 -9.06
N ILE A 82 3.92 2.13 -8.89
CA ILE A 82 2.54 2.25 -8.40
C ILE A 82 1.53 2.59 -9.50
N ALA A 83 1.96 2.65 -10.76
CA ALA A 83 1.11 3.02 -11.91
C ALA A 83 -0.09 2.09 -12.17
N LYS A 84 -0.09 0.89 -11.60
CA LYS A 84 -1.18 -0.10 -11.70
C LYS A 84 -2.17 -0.06 -10.53
N PHE A 85 -1.90 0.77 -9.53
CA PHE A 85 -2.71 0.88 -8.31
C PHE A 85 -3.77 1.97 -8.45
N VAL A 86 -4.72 1.98 -7.52
CA VAL A 86 -5.82 2.96 -7.50
C VAL A 86 -5.30 4.39 -7.22
N PRO A 87 -6.02 5.46 -7.61
CA PRO A 87 -5.68 6.81 -7.16
C PRO A 87 -5.61 6.89 -5.63
N GLY A 88 -4.65 7.63 -5.07
CA GLY A 88 -4.48 7.71 -3.62
C GLY A 88 -3.16 8.31 -3.15
N CYS A 89 -2.92 8.28 -1.83
CA CYS A 89 -1.67 8.71 -1.20
C CYS A 89 -0.72 7.52 -1.04
N TYR A 90 0.52 7.64 -1.51
CA TYR A 90 1.53 6.60 -1.46
C TYR A 90 2.81 7.13 -0.84
N THR A 91 3.66 6.24 -0.31
CA THR A 91 5.00 6.64 0.14
C THR A 91 6.05 6.53 -0.98
N LEU A 92 7.09 7.37 -0.92
CA LEU A 92 8.22 7.30 -1.84
C LEU A 92 9.12 6.09 -1.54
N ALA A 93 9.27 5.72 -0.26
CA ALA A 93 10.12 4.61 0.16
C ALA A 93 9.67 3.95 1.48
N VAL A 94 9.85 2.62 1.53
CA VAL A 94 9.81 1.79 2.75
C VAL A 94 11.11 1.00 2.81
N SER A 95 11.70 0.86 3.99
CA SER A 95 12.94 0.08 4.18
C SER A 95 12.67 -1.35 4.64
N GLU A 96 11.53 -1.56 5.31
CA GLU A 96 11.10 -2.85 5.84
C GLU A 96 10.52 -3.73 4.72
N ALA A 97 10.74 -5.04 4.82
CA ALA A 97 10.16 -6.02 3.90
C ALA A 97 9.07 -6.80 4.63
N LEU A 98 8.08 -7.29 3.88
CA LEU A 98 7.15 -8.31 4.38
C LEU A 98 7.91 -9.52 4.95
N SER A 99 7.36 -10.12 6.01
CA SER A 99 7.79 -11.41 6.53
C SER A 99 7.59 -12.52 5.48
N GLU A 100 8.20 -13.69 5.68
CA GLU A 100 8.06 -14.80 4.74
C GLU A 100 6.60 -15.28 4.66
N ASP A 101 5.90 -15.34 5.78
CA ASP A 101 4.49 -15.72 5.82
C ASP A 101 3.62 -14.78 5.00
N MET A 102 3.85 -13.47 5.10
CA MET A 102 3.10 -12.48 4.31
C MET A 102 3.48 -12.50 2.83
N LYS A 103 4.69 -12.95 2.47
CA LYS A 103 5.05 -13.20 1.07
C LYS A 103 4.34 -14.42 0.52
N ASN A 104 4.22 -15.51 1.30
CA ASN A 104 3.48 -16.70 0.90
C ASN A 104 2.02 -16.34 0.57
N ILE A 105 1.37 -15.51 1.39
CA ILE A 105 0.02 -15.00 1.10
C ILE A 105 -0.03 -14.22 -0.23
N CYS A 106 1.00 -13.42 -0.54
CA CYS A 106 1.07 -12.75 -1.84
C CYS A 106 1.17 -13.75 -3.00
N GLU A 107 1.95 -14.82 -2.84
CA GLU A 107 2.12 -15.86 -3.86
C GLU A 107 0.84 -16.67 -4.07
N ASP A 108 0.18 -17.09 -2.99
CA ASP A 108 -1.11 -17.80 -3.01
C ASP A 108 -2.19 -16.97 -3.70
N ALA A 109 -2.20 -15.65 -3.45
CA ALA A 109 -3.08 -14.69 -4.12
C ALA A 109 -2.66 -14.36 -5.58
N GLN A 110 -1.61 -15.01 -6.10
CA GLN A 110 -1.01 -14.78 -7.42
C GLN A 110 -0.59 -13.32 -7.65
N MET A 111 -0.13 -12.68 -6.59
CA MET A 111 0.16 -11.26 -6.50
C MET A 111 1.65 -11.01 -6.34
N GLN A 112 2.31 -10.58 -7.42
CA GLN A 112 3.75 -10.28 -7.37
C GLN A 112 4.10 -9.30 -6.24
N TYR A 113 5.03 -9.70 -5.38
CA TYR A 113 5.70 -8.86 -4.39
C TYR A 113 7.11 -8.50 -4.89
N VAL A 114 7.51 -7.25 -4.65
CA VAL A 114 8.86 -6.77 -4.97
C VAL A 114 9.42 -6.18 -3.69
N PRO A 115 10.46 -6.78 -3.10
CA PRO A 115 11.06 -6.25 -1.88
C PRO A 115 11.68 -4.85 -2.14
N PRO A 116 11.71 -3.98 -1.12
CA PRO A 116 12.39 -2.70 -1.24
C PRO A 116 13.88 -2.91 -1.51
N LYS A 117 14.47 -1.97 -2.27
CA LYS A 117 15.92 -1.98 -2.50
C LYS A 117 16.60 -1.64 -1.16
N ARG A 118 17.50 -2.51 -0.70
CA ARG A 118 18.42 -2.16 0.38
C ARG A 118 19.30 -1.01 -0.13
N ILE A 119 19.22 0.14 0.53
CA ILE A 119 20.13 1.27 0.31
C ILE A 119 21.37 1.03 1.16
#